data_AF-A0A9X1PWB2-F1
#
_entry.id   AF-A0A9X1PWB2-F1
#
_cell.length_a   1.000
_cell.length_b   1.000
_cell.length_c   1.000
_cell.angle_alpha   90.00
_cell.angle_beta   90.00
_cell.angle_gamma   90.00
#
_symmetry.space_group_name_H-M   'P 1'
#
loop_
_entity.id
_entity.type
_entity.pdbx_description
1 polymer ?
#
loop_
_entity_poly.entity_id
_entity_poly.type
_entity_poly.pdbx_seq_one_letter_code
_entity_poly.pdbx_strand_id
1 'polypeptide(L)'
;MPELRLPADDFKVGDHVHLEGGGTVEVRKIERGEKGALTVNPGDADQLDGHVWEHATVTRPDNEPMVYVALLGGTTISTARAVPFEHRELAEHVVAQWAQDRGRPATVEDWPRQRWQQHGPGGLSTVRRTEAQRRQVFSMGPRSWTPDGRELRTFLSDFEGWLWAWDFEPDTYTDQPAHHRVEHRPGTSALTEATARGTDEAAVRSAFEQACAEAQRTCGESPYRDLWETNRSNA
;
A
#
# COMPACT_ATOMS: atom_id res chain seq x y z
N MET A 1 -14.25 -18.86 8.85
CA MET A 1 -14.89 -17.66 9.43
C MET A 1 -14.87 -17.79 10.94
N PRO A 2 -14.64 -16.72 11.72
CA PRO A 2 -14.59 -16.84 13.17
C PRO A 2 -16.00 -17.12 13.73
N GLU A 3 -16.12 -18.16 14.54
CA GLU A 3 -17.30 -18.41 15.37
C GLU A 3 -17.31 -17.44 16.54
N LEU A 4 -18.45 -16.80 16.78
CA LEU A 4 -18.67 -15.85 17.86
C LEU A 4 -19.70 -16.43 18.83
N ARG A 5 -19.40 -16.45 20.12
CA ARG A 5 -20.41 -16.76 21.15
C ARG A 5 -21.00 -15.46 21.66
N LEU A 6 -22.24 -15.19 21.27
CA LEU A 6 -22.91 -13.91 21.51
C LEU A 6 -24.27 -14.13 22.17
N PRO A 7 -24.77 -13.20 23.00
CA PRO A 7 -26.16 -13.21 23.45
C PRO A 7 -27.10 -13.08 22.24
N ALA A 8 -28.29 -13.69 22.31
CA ALA A 8 -29.27 -13.70 21.23
C ALA A 8 -29.76 -12.31 20.87
N ASP A 9 -29.70 -11.35 21.80
CA ASP A 9 -30.03 -9.95 21.52
C ASP A 9 -29.12 -9.31 20.47
N ASP A 10 -27.87 -9.80 20.33
CA ASP A 10 -26.86 -9.29 19.40
C ASP A 10 -26.93 -9.91 18.00
N PHE A 11 -27.91 -10.80 17.76
CA PHE A 11 -28.13 -11.38 16.44
C PHE A 11 -28.51 -10.30 15.42
N LYS A 12 -28.00 -10.47 14.20
CA LYS A 12 -28.29 -9.62 13.04
C LYS A 12 -28.80 -10.47 11.88
N VAL A 13 -29.61 -9.87 11.01
CA VAL A 13 -29.94 -10.50 9.73
C VAL A 13 -28.64 -10.77 8.96
N GLY A 14 -28.51 -11.97 8.38
CA GLY A 14 -27.30 -12.51 7.73
C GLY A 14 -26.44 -13.41 8.63
N ASP A 15 -26.64 -13.36 9.96
CA ASP A 15 -25.95 -14.26 10.89
C ASP A 15 -26.31 -15.72 10.62
N HIS A 16 -25.36 -16.64 10.82
CA HIS A 16 -25.57 -18.08 10.77
C HIS A 16 -25.45 -18.65 12.18
N VAL A 17 -26.57 -19.01 12.79
CA VAL A 17 -26.64 -19.58 14.14
C VAL A 17 -26.34 -21.08 14.06
N HIS A 18 -25.40 -21.57 14.86
CA HIS A 18 -25.05 -22.98 14.94
C HIS A 18 -25.92 -23.70 15.96
N LEU A 19 -26.54 -24.80 15.53
CA LEU A 19 -27.38 -25.65 16.38
C LEU A 19 -26.54 -26.75 17.04
N GLU A 20 -26.92 -27.21 18.23
CA GLU A 20 -26.22 -28.28 18.95
C GLU A 20 -26.13 -29.60 18.16
N GLY A 21 -27.02 -29.82 17.17
CA GLY A 21 -27.02 -30.98 16.28
C GLY A 21 -26.13 -30.86 15.03
N GLY A 22 -25.32 -29.80 14.90
CA GLY A 22 -24.40 -29.61 13.77
C GLY A 22 -25.02 -28.97 12.52
N GLY A 23 -26.23 -28.43 12.62
CA GLY A 23 -26.87 -27.62 11.57
C GLY A 23 -26.59 -26.11 11.75
N THR A 24 -26.84 -25.33 10.70
CA THR A 24 -26.81 -23.86 10.77
C THR A 24 -28.12 -23.27 10.26
N VAL A 25 -28.56 -22.17 10.87
CA VAL A 25 -29.74 -21.39 10.47
C VAL A 25 -29.28 -19.98 10.13
N GLU A 26 -29.56 -19.54 8.90
CA GLU A 26 -29.38 -18.15 8.50
C GLU A 26 -30.50 -17.29 9.09
N VAL A 27 -30.14 -16.25 9.83
CA VAL A 27 -31.06 -15.26 10.38
C VAL A 27 -31.54 -14.36 9.25
N ARG A 28 -32.78 -14.53 8.80
CA ARG A 28 -33.42 -13.70 7.76
C ARG A 28 -34.36 -12.67 8.37
N LYS A 29 -34.93 -12.98 9.54
CA LYS A 29 -35.84 -12.09 10.27
C LYS A 29 -35.69 -12.32 11.78
N ILE A 30 -35.83 -11.26 12.57
CA ILE A 30 -35.80 -11.31 14.03
C ILE A 30 -37.02 -10.57 14.57
N GLU A 31 -37.78 -11.22 15.45
CA GLU A 31 -38.85 -10.60 16.23
C GLU A 31 -38.49 -10.64 17.72
N ARG A 32 -38.66 -9.51 18.40
CA ARG A 32 -38.45 -9.39 19.85
C ARG A 32 -39.80 -9.17 20.52
N GLY A 33 -40.13 -10.06 21.45
CA GLY A 33 -41.38 -10.05 22.20
C GLY A 33 -41.21 -9.48 23.62
N GLU A 34 -42.31 -9.46 24.36
CA GLU A 34 -42.29 -9.07 25.77
C GLU A 34 -41.43 -10.03 26.61
N LYS A 35 -40.94 -9.52 27.75
CA LYS A 35 -40.12 -10.29 28.71
C LYS A 35 -38.87 -10.92 28.09
N GLY A 36 -38.34 -10.30 27.02
CA GLY A 36 -37.11 -10.73 26.37
C GLY A 36 -37.24 -12.03 25.56
N ALA A 37 -38.45 -12.38 25.12
CA ALA A 37 -38.63 -13.42 24.11
C ALA A 37 -38.00 -12.97 22.77
N LEU A 38 -37.33 -13.87 22.08
CA LEU A 38 -36.74 -13.63 20.77
C LEU A 38 -37.08 -14.80 19.84
N THR A 39 -37.58 -14.47 18.65
CA THR A 39 -37.86 -15.44 17.60
C THR A 39 -37.06 -15.08 16.34
N VAL A 40 -36.22 -16.01 15.90
CA VAL A 40 -35.52 -15.96 14.61
C VAL A 40 -36.39 -16.67 13.57
N ASN A 41 -36.52 -16.06 12.39
CA ASN A 41 -37.28 -16.58 11.25
C ASN A 41 -38.73 -17.00 11.60
N PRO A 42 -39.53 -16.11 12.21
CA PRO A 42 -40.89 -16.43 12.64
C PRO A 42 -41.76 -16.88 11.46
N GLY A 43 -42.36 -18.05 11.58
CA GLY A 43 -43.23 -18.68 10.59
C GLY A 43 -42.50 -19.54 9.55
N ASP A 44 -41.17 -19.59 9.56
CA ASP A 44 -40.38 -20.43 8.67
C ASP A 44 -40.11 -21.82 9.28
N ALA A 45 -39.72 -22.78 8.43
CA ALA A 45 -39.42 -24.15 8.86
C ALA A 45 -38.17 -24.27 9.75
N ASP A 46 -37.31 -23.26 9.74
CA ASP A 46 -36.09 -23.13 10.53
C ASP A 46 -36.22 -22.05 11.63
N GLN A 47 -37.45 -21.75 12.06
CA GLN A 47 -37.71 -20.85 13.19
C GLN A 47 -36.95 -21.31 14.44
N LEU A 48 -36.30 -20.37 15.12
CA LEU A 48 -35.70 -20.58 16.44
C LEU A 48 -36.34 -19.65 17.46
N ASP A 49 -36.82 -20.22 18.56
CA ASP A 49 -37.35 -19.47 19.69
C ASP A 49 -36.39 -19.55 20.87
N GLY A 50 -36.22 -18.43 21.56
CA GLY A 50 -35.38 -18.36 22.75
C GLY A 50 -35.56 -17.04 23.49
N HIS A 51 -34.56 -16.70 24.28
CA HIS A 51 -34.53 -15.45 25.02
C HIS A 51 -33.30 -14.61 24.70
N VAL A 52 -33.44 -13.29 24.74
CA VAL A 52 -32.39 -12.31 24.40
C VAL A 52 -31.09 -12.47 25.23
N TRP A 53 -31.17 -13.08 26.43
CA TRP A 53 -30.02 -13.34 27.30
C TRP A 53 -29.35 -14.70 27.08
N GLU A 54 -29.94 -15.58 26.29
CA GLU A 54 -29.33 -16.86 25.93
C GLU A 54 -28.21 -16.64 24.93
N HIS A 55 -27.17 -17.47 24.98
CA HIS A 55 -26.01 -17.32 24.09
C HIS A 55 -26.04 -18.41 23.04
N ALA A 56 -25.75 -18.06 21.78
CA ALA A 56 -25.51 -19.03 20.72
C ALA A 56 -24.15 -18.79 20.07
N THR A 57 -23.63 -19.84 19.44
CA THR A 57 -22.51 -19.72 18.53
C THR A 57 -23.03 -19.26 17.17
N VAL A 58 -22.44 -18.21 16.64
CA VAL A 58 -22.86 -17.56 15.40
C VAL A 58 -21.66 -17.32 14.49
N THR A 59 -21.80 -17.61 13.20
CA THR A 59 -20.89 -17.12 12.16
C THR A 59 -21.56 -15.95 11.45
N ARG A 60 -20.87 -14.80 11.31
CA ARG A 60 -21.43 -13.64 10.58
C ARG A 60 -20.80 -13.48 9.19
N PRO A 61 -21.50 -13.92 8.13
CA PRO A 61 -21.51 -13.42 6.77
C PRO A 61 -20.56 -12.28 6.44
N ASP A 62 -21.11 -11.13 6.82
CA ASP A 62 -20.73 -9.81 6.37
C ASP A 62 -19.79 -9.10 7.35
N ASN A 63 -19.29 -9.83 8.36
CA ASN A 63 -18.27 -9.34 9.29
C ASN A 63 -16.90 -9.90 8.99
N GLU A 64 -16.68 -10.44 7.77
CA GLU A 64 -15.31 -10.66 7.36
C GLU A 64 -14.61 -9.30 7.41
N PRO A 65 -13.55 -9.14 8.25
CA PRO A 65 -12.89 -7.86 8.36
C PRO A 65 -12.47 -7.42 6.96
N MET A 66 -12.78 -6.17 6.62
CA MET A 66 -12.44 -5.62 5.32
C MET A 66 -11.09 -4.94 5.37
N VAL A 67 -10.42 -4.93 4.23
CA VAL A 67 -9.25 -4.12 3.94
C VAL A 67 -9.65 -3.18 2.82
N TYR A 68 -9.49 -1.89 3.05
CA TYR A 68 -9.81 -0.84 2.09
C TYR A 68 -8.54 -0.51 1.31
N VAL A 69 -8.51 -0.83 0.03
CA VAL A 69 -7.32 -0.75 -0.80
C VAL A 69 -7.40 0.49 -1.69
N ALA A 70 -6.52 1.45 -1.44
CA ALA A 70 -6.30 2.57 -2.37
C ALA A 70 -5.48 2.08 -3.56
N LEU A 71 -6.05 2.10 -4.76
CA LEU A 71 -5.38 1.82 -6.02
C LEU A 71 -4.91 3.14 -6.63
N LEU A 72 -3.60 3.35 -6.71
CA LEU A 72 -2.99 4.61 -7.10
C LEU A 72 -2.28 4.52 -8.45
N GLY A 73 -2.57 5.46 -9.36
CA GLY A 73 -1.90 5.55 -10.67
C GLY A 73 -2.44 4.61 -11.74
N GLY A 74 -3.47 3.83 -11.42
CA GLY A 74 -4.21 2.92 -12.28
C GLY A 74 -5.52 2.51 -11.59
N THR A 75 -6.39 1.79 -12.27
CA THR A 75 -7.70 1.37 -11.73
C THR A 75 -7.78 -0.13 -11.44
N THR A 76 -6.70 -0.88 -11.66
CA THR A 76 -6.62 -2.32 -11.39
C THR A 76 -5.37 -2.64 -10.59
N ILE A 77 -5.41 -3.67 -9.73
CA ILE A 77 -4.23 -4.05 -8.93
C ILE A 77 -3.00 -4.46 -9.76
N SER A 78 -3.20 -4.87 -11.02
CA SER A 78 -2.10 -5.23 -11.92
C SER A 78 -1.33 -4.01 -12.45
N THR A 79 -1.92 -2.82 -12.41
CA THR A 79 -1.35 -1.59 -12.98
C THR A 79 -1.19 -0.48 -11.95
N ALA A 80 -1.98 -0.52 -10.88
CA ALA A 80 -1.98 0.43 -9.79
C ALA A 80 -1.04 0.00 -8.67
N ARG A 81 -0.52 0.99 -7.95
CA ARG A 81 0.05 0.74 -6.62
C ARG A 81 -1.08 0.54 -5.63
N ALA A 82 -1.15 -0.63 -5.01
CA ALA A 82 -2.13 -0.94 -3.98
C ALA A 82 -1.61 -0.56 -2.59
N VAL A 83 -2.32 0.30 -1.87
CA VAL A 83 -2.02 0.72 -0.50
C VAL A 83 -3.19 0.35 0.41
N PRO A 84 -3.04 -0.65 1.30
CA PRO A 84 -4.14 -1.16 2.12
C PRO A 84 -4.35 -0.38 3.43
N PHE A 85 -5.61 -0.22 3.84
CA PHE A 85 -6.01 0.45 5.08
C PHE A 85 -7.04 -0.38 5.85
N GLU A 86 -7.02 -0.26 7.18
CA GLU A 86 -8.03 -0.87 8.08
C GLU A 86 -9.34 -0.08 8.09
N HIS A 87 -9.28 1.23 7.81
CA HIS A 87 -10.45 2.11 7.79
C HIS A 87 -10.61 2.74 6.40
N ARG A 88 -11.87 2.81 5.94
CA ARG A 88 -12.20 3.29 4.58
C ARG A 88 -11.82 4.74 4.38
N GLU A 89 -12.06 5.55 5.41
CA GLU A 89 -11.83 6.99 5.39
C GLU A 89 -10.36 7.32 5.11
N LEU A 90 -9.43 6.50 5.61
CA LEU A 90 -8.00 6.66 5.35
C LEU A 90 -7.65 6.38 3.89
N ALA A 91 -8.24 5.35 3.28
CA ALA A 91 -8.05 5.05 1.87
C ALA A 91 -8.63 6.16 0.98
N GLU A 92 -9.82 6.65 1.32
CA GLU A 92 -10.50 7.73 0.60
C GLU A 92 -9.72 9.04 0.64
N HIS A 93 -9.15 9.41 1.80
CA HIS A 93 -8.27 10.57 1.93
C HIS A 93 -7.05 10.48 1.00
N VAL A 94 -6.38 9.32 0.98
CA VAL A 94 -5.21 9.13 0.11
C VAL A 94 -5.59 9.22 -1.37
N VAL A 95 -6.70 8.59 -1.77
CA VAL A 95 -7.19 8.65 -3.15
C VAL A 95 -7.53 10.09 -3.57
N ALA A 96 -8.23 10.84 -2.72
CA ALA A 96 -8.59 12.22 -3.00
C ALA A 96 -7.35 13.12 -3.14
N GLN A 97 -6.35 12.91 -2.30
CA GLN A 97 -5.12 13.70 -2.32
C GLN A 97 -4.19 13.31 -3.48
N TRP A 98 -4.11 12.02 -3.82
CA TRP A 98 -3.28 11.51 -4.91
C TRP A 98 -3.63 12.14 -6.27
N ALA A 99 -4.93 12.31 -6.54
CA ALA A 99 -5.40 12.93 -7.77
C ALA A 99 -4.88 14.38 -7.91
N GLN A 100 -4.79 15.11 -6.81
CA GLN A 100 -4.24 16.48 -6.78
C GLN A 100 -2.72 16.46 -6.98
N ASP A 101 -2.02 15.52 -6.35
CA ASP A 101 -0.56 15.47 -6.34
C ASP A 101 0.02 14.99 -7.66
N ARG A 102 -0.66 14.07 -8.35
CA ARG A 102 -0.12 13.36 -9.53
C ARG A 102 -0.97 13.53 -10.78
N GLY A 103 -2.20 14.05 -10.69
CA GLY A 103 -3.11 14.15 -11.84
C GLY A 103 -3.47 12.80 -12.45
N ARG A 104 -3.39 11.72 -11.67
CA ARG A 104 -3.60 10.33 -12.12
C ARG A 104 -4.83 9.72 -11.44
N PRO A 105 -5.49 8.74 -12.09
CA PRO A 105 -6.63 8.06 -11.49
C PRO A 105 -6.23 7.35 -10.19
N ALA A 106 -7.15 7.37 -9.25
CA ALA A 106 -7.08 6.61 -8.01
C ALA A 106 -8.49 6.22 -7.56
N THR A 107 -8.64 5.04 -6.98
CA THR A 107 -9.92 4.50 -6.48
C THR A 107 -9.72 3.73 -5.19
N VAL A 108 -10.79 3.57 -4.41
CA VAL A 108 -10.82 2.65 -3.26
C VAL A 108 -11.56 1.39 -3.67
N GLU A 109 -10.99 0.23 -3.35
CA GLU A 109 -11.68 -1.06 -3.45
C GLU A 109 -11.82 -1.70 -2.06
N ASP A 110 -12.93 -2.39 -1.86
CA ASP A 110 -13.21 -3.13 -0.63
C ASP A 110 -12.80 -4.59 -0.82
N TRP A 111 -11.82 -5.05 -0.04
CA TRP A 111 -11.29 -6.40 -0.14
C TRP A 111 -11.55 -7.17 1.15
N PRO A 112 -12.08 -8.40 1.09
CA PRO A 112 -12.06 -9.28 2.25
C PRO A 112 -10.62 -9.46 2.75
N ARG A 113 -10.41 -9.45 4.07
CA ARG A 113 -9.07 -9.58 4.67
C ARG A 113 -8.35 -10.85 4.20
N GLN A 114 -9.07 -11.95 4.00
CA GLN A 114 -8.49 -13.18 3.47
C GLN A 114 -7.96 -12.99 2.04
N ARG A 115 -8.71 -12.28 1.18
CA ARG A 115 -8.28 -11.97 -0.19
C ARG A 115 -6.99 -11.15 -0.19
N TRP A 116 -6.88 -10.13 0.69
CA TRP A 116 -5.64 -9.36 0.82
C TRP A 116 -4.48 -10.22 1.33
N GLN A 117 -4.71 -11.08 2.32
CA GLN A 117 -3.67 -11.99 2.82
C GLN A 117 -3.13 -12.93 1.74
N GLN A 118 -3.96 -13.35 0.79
CA GLN A 118 -3.58 -14.27 -0.28
C GLN A 118 -2.95 -13.58 -1.49
N HIS A 119 -3.39 -12.37 -1.83
CA HIS A 119 -3.06 -11.73 -3.11
C HIS A 119 -2.46 -10.32 -2.98
N GLY A 120 -2.55 -9.72 -1.80
CA GLY A 120 -2.06 -8.37 -1.54
C GLY A 120 -0.55 -8.33 -1.34
N PRO A 121 0.16 -7.33 -1.89
CA PRO A 121 1.59 -7.15 -1.62
C PRO A 121 1.89 -6.97 -0.12
N GLY A 122 2.78 -7.81 0.40
CA GLY A 122 3.24 -7.77 1.80
C GLY A 122 2.24 -8.29 2.86
N GLY A 123 1.08 -8.81 2.43
CA GLY A 123 0.10 -9.45 3.30
C GLY A 123 -0.47 -8.51 4.37
N LEU A 124 -1.00 -9.05 5.47
CA LEU A 124 -1.69 -8.23 6.48
C LEU A 124 -0.79 -7.24 7.24
N SER A 125 0.53 -7.47 7.24
CA SER A 125 1.48 -6.57 7.89
C SER A 125 1.56 -5.18 7.24
N THR A 126 1.14 -5.05 5.99
CA THR A 126 1.12 -3.77 5.26
C THR A 126 -0.17 -2.99 5.46
N VAL A 127 -1.21 -3.60 6.05
CA VAL A 127 -2.51 -2.94 6.31
C VAL A 127 -2.30 -1.81 7.32
N ARG A 128 -2.59 -0.59 6.86
CA ARG A 128 -2.31 0.62 7.61
C ARG A 128 -3.47 0.98 8.53
N ARG A 129 -3.12 1.36 9.76
CA ARG A 129 -4.08 1.80 10.79
C ARG A 129 -4.13 3.31 10.95
N THR A 130 -3.17 4.00 10.35
CA THR A 130 -3.00 5.44 10.43
C THR A 130 -2.94 6.02 9.03
N GLU A 131 -3.16 7.32 8.95
CA GLU A 131 -3.04 8.06 7.71
C GLU A 131 -1.63 7.93 7.11
N ALA A 132 -1.58 7.91 5.78
CA ALA A 132 -0.32 7.91 5.05
C ALA A 132 0.37 9.26 5.20
N GLN A 133 1.64 9.25 5.60
CA GLN A 133 2.39 10.49 5.67
C GLN A 133 2.76 10.97 4.27
N ARG A 134 2.71 12.30 4.10
CA ARG A 134 3.05 12.99 2.86
C ARG A 134 3.97 14.16 3.15
N ARG A 135 5.00 14.35 2.31
CA ARG A 135 5.95 15.46 2.40
C ARG A 135 6.26 16.04 1.02
N GLN A 136 6.49 17.35 0.98
CA GLN A 136 7.17 17.97 -0.15
C GLN A 136 8.65 17.62 -0.04
N VAL A 137 9.19 17.02 -1.10
CA VAL A 137 10.58 16.59 -1.19
C VAL A 137 11.19 17.27 -2.42
N PHE A 138 12.24 18.05 -2.19
CA PHE A 138 13.08 18.57 -3.27
C PHE A 138 13.99 17.45 -3.73
N SER A 139 14.12 17.25 -5.04
CA SER A 139 14.96 16.19 -5.62
C SER A 139 15.84 16.75 -6.74
N MET A 140 17.02 16.17 -6.90
CA MET A 140 17.99 16.50 -7.95
C MET A 140 18.57 15.23 -8.60
N GLY A 141 18.78 15.30 -9.92
CA GLY A 141 19.39 14.23 -10.73
C GLY A 141 18.37 13.26 -11.34
N PRO A 142 18.84 12.15 -11.96
CA PRO A 142 20.19 11.62 -11.89
C PRO A 142 21.21 12.30 -12.83
N ARG A 143 22.41 12.62 -12.31
CA ARG A 143 23.60 12.82 -13.14
C ARG A 143 24.36 11.50 -13.28
N SER A 144 24.94 11.25 -14.45
CA SER A 144 25.50 9.93 -14.78
C SER A 144 26.91 10.03 -15.34
N TRP A 145 27.77 9.07 -15.00
CA TRP A 145 29.13 8.93 -15.54
C TRP A 145 29.35 7.54 -16.12
N THR A 146 30.04 7.46 -17.25
CA THR A 146 30.55 6.19 -17.80
C THR A 146 31.79 5.70 -17.02
N PRO A 147 32.18 4.42 -17.15
CA PRO A 147 33.35 3.88 -16.47
C PRO A 147 34.68 4.59 -16.76
N ASP A 148 34.80 5.29 -17.90
CA ASP A 148 35.96 6.11 -18.25
C ASP A 148 35.89 7.56 -17.70
N GLY A 149 34.90 7.88 -16.87
CA GLY A 149 34.78 9.16 -16.18
C GLY A 149 34.09 10.27 -16.97
N ARG A 150 33.58 9.98 -18.17
CA ARG A 150 32.80 10.96 -18.96
C ARG A 150 31.39 11.10 -18.39
N GLU A 151 31.00 12.33 -18.08
CA GLU A 151 29.61 12.67 -17.73
C GLU A 151 28.70 12.51 -18.95
N LEU A 152 27.58 11.81 -18.78
CA LEU A 152 26.49 11.74 -19.74
C LEU A 152 25.40 12.71 -19.33
N ARG A 153 25.17 13.73 -20.16
CA ARG A 153 24.04 14.63 -20.00
C ARG A 153 22.84 14.11 -20.76
N THR A 154 21.79 13.81 -20.02
CA THR A 154 20.48 13.40 -20.54
C THR A 154 19.43 14.43 -20.13
N PHE A 155 18.21 14.31 -20.65
CA PHE A 155 17.10 15.17 -20.22
C PHE A 155 16.75 15.02 -18.73
N LEU A 156 17.17 13.93 -18.08
CA LEU A 156 16.98 13.71 -16.64
C LEU A 156 18.12 14.31 -15.79
N SER A 157 19.24 14.67 -16.41
CA SER A 157 20.45 15.12 -15.69
C SER A 157 20.34 16.50 -15.05
N ASP A 158 19.41 17.30 -15.56
CA ASP A 158 19.10 18.63 -15.05
C ASP A 158 17.76 18.65 -14.30
N PHE A 159 17.21 17.48 -13.94
CA PHE A 159 16.00 17.45 -13.13
C PHE A 159 16.30 18.04 -11.74
N GLU A 160 15.59 19.10 -11.41
CA GLU A 160 15.47 19.64 -10.06
C GLU A 160 14.03 20.09 -9.81
N GLY A 161 13.50 19.81 -8.63
CA GLY A 161 12.15 20.28 -8.29
C GLY A 161 11.54 19.69 -7.04
N TRP A 162 10.49 20.35 -6.59
CA TRP A 162 9.64 19.92 -5.48
C TRP A 162 8.57 18.95 -5.98
N LEU A 163 8.47 17.79 -5.33
CA LEU A 163 7.42 16.81 -5.58
C LEU A 163 6.78 16.37 -4.27
N TRP A 164 5.49 16.09 -4.30
CA TRP A 164 4.83 15.39 -3.20
C TRP A 164 5.22 13.91 -3.23
N ALA A 165 5.84 13.46 -2.13
CA ALA A 165 6.18 12.07 -1.90
C ALA A 165 5.39 11.52 -0.71
N TRP A 166 4.99 10.26 -0.83
CA TRP A 166 4.24 9.53 0.20
C TRP A 166 5.13 8.49 0.87
N ASP A 167 4.93 8.24 2.16
CA ASP A 167 5.75 7.30 2.95
C ASP A 167 5.78 5.85 2.40
N PHE A 168 4.81 5.46 1.59
CA PHE A 168 4.78 4.17 0.86
C PHE A 168 5.56 4.18 -0.48
N GLU A 169 6.18 5.31 -0.84
CA GLU A 169 7.08 5.49 -1.98
C GLU A 169 8.53 5.62 -1.47
N PRO A 170 9.19 4.52 -1.07
CA PRO A 170 10.50 4.58 -0.40
C PRO A 170 11.60 5.23 -1.25
N ASP A 171 11.48 5.14 -2.58
CA ASP A 171 12.44 5.72 -3.52
C ASP A 171 12.31 7.25 -3.68
N THR A 172 11.18 7.85 -3.28
CA THR A 172 10.96 9.30 -3.36
C THR A 172 10.74 9.96 -1.99
N TYR A 173 10.10 9.30 -1.04
CA TYR A 173 9.85 9.83 0.31
C TYR A 173 11.09 9.90 1.19
N THR A 174 11.20 11.01 1.91
CA THR A 174 12.15 11.20 3.02
C THR A 174 11.62 12.28 3.95
N ASP A 175 11.87 12.11 5.25
CA ASP A 175 11.69 13.12 6.28
C ASP A 175 13.01 13.82 6.65
N GLN A 176 14.13 13.40 6.05
CA GLN A 176 15.44 13.96 6.29
C GLN A 176 15.62 15.29 5.55
N PRO A 177 16.47 16.21 6.07
CA PRO A 177 16.81 17.44 5.36
C PRO A 177 17.43 17.16 3.99
N ALA A 178 18.30 16.16 3.91
CA ALA A 178 18.88 15.67 2.67
C ALA A 178 19.33 14.20 2.81
N HIS A 179 19.24 13.48 1.70
CA HIS A 179 19.78 12.15 1.49
C HIS A 179 20.32 12.08 0.07
N HIS A 180 21.53 11.56 -0.10
CA HIS A 180 22.12 11.35 -1.42
C HIS A 180 22.35 9.87 -1.68
N ARG A 181 22.40 9.49 -2.96
CA ARG A 181 22.62 8.10 -3.39
C ARG A 181 23.53 8.10 -4.61
N VAL A 182 24.52 7.22 -4.57
CA VAL A 182 25.37 6.84 -5.70
C VAL A 182 25.09 5.38 -6.03
N GLU A 183 24.84 5.07 -7.30
CA GLU A 183 24.51 3.72 -7.73
C GLU A 183 25.16 3.35 -9.07
N HIS A 184 25.75 2.15 -9.13
CA HIS A 184 26.16 1.55 -10.41
C HIS A 184 24.95 0.91 -11.08
N ARG A 185 24.63 1.38 -12.28
CA ARG A 185 23.50 0.93 -13.08
C ARG A 185 23.91 -0.25 -13.95
N PRO A 186 23.15 -1.35 -13.91
CA PRO A 186 23.41 -2.49 -14.77
C PRO A 186 23.22 -2.14 -16.24
N GLY A 187 23.96 -2.82 -17.13
CA GLY A 187 23.80 -2.73 -18.58
C GLY A 187 25.10 -2.37 -19.33
N THR A 188 25.03 -2.32 -20.65
CA THR A 188 26.18 -2.07 -21.54
C THR A 188 26.76 -0.66 -21.44
N SER A 189 26.04 0.27 -20.83
CA SER A 189 26.55 1.62 -20.52
C SER A 189 27.27 1.68 -19.17
N ALA A 190 27.02 0.70 -18.27
CA ALA A 190 27.64 0.57 -16.95
C ALA A 190 27.72 1.88 -16.14
N LEU A 191 26.67 2.70 -16.21
CA LEU A 191 26.68 4.06 -15.68
C LEU A 191 26.77 4.08 -14.16
N THR A 192 27.38 5.12 -13.62
CA THR A 192 27.29 5.45 -12.20
C THR A 192 26.43 6.70 -12.06
N GLU A 193 25.33 6.60 -11.31
CA GLU A 193 24.34 7.67 -11.15
C GLU A 193 24.45 8.32 -9.77
N ALA A 194 24.39 9.65 -9.73
CA ALA A 194 24.25 10.46 -8.52
C ALA A 194 22.86 11.08 -8.46
N THR A 195 22.19 10.95 -7.31
CA THR A 195 20.91 11.60 -7.00
C THR A 195 20.92 12.16 -5.59
N ALA A 196 20.11 13.17 -5.33
CA ALA A 196 19.84 13.63 -3.97
C ALA A 196 18.39 14.08 -3.82
N ARG A 197 17.86 13.96 -2.60
CA ARG A 197 16.50 14.36 -2.25
C ARG A 197 16.38 14.72 -0.78
N GLY A 198 15.40 15.52 -0.41
CA GLY A 198 15.26 15.98 0.97
C GLY A 198 14.18 17.03 1.17
N THR A 199 13.96 17.38 2.44
CA THR A 199 12.99 18.41 2.86
C THR A 199 13.59 19.81 2.92
N ASP A 200 14.92 19.95 2.75
CA ASP A 200 15.63 21.23 2.72
C ASP A 200 16.43 21.35 1.41
N GLU A 201 16.05 22.32 0.56
CA GLU A 201 16.66 22.50 -0.76
C GLU A 201 18.17 22.78 -0.69
N ALA A 202 18.63 23.58 0.27
CA ALA A 202 20.05 23.92 0.38
C ALA A 202 20.88 22.70 0.81
N ALA A 203 20.37 21.93 1.76
CA ALA A 203 20.98 20.67 2.18
C ALA A 203 21.00 19.66 1.03
N VAL A 204 19.94 19.58 0.22
CA VAL A 204 19.88 18.68 -0.94
C VAL A 204 20.91 19.07 -1.99
N ARG A 205 21.07 20.37 -2.30
CA ARG A 205 22.09 20.83 -3.25
C ARG A 205 23.50 20.43 -2.79
N SER A 206 23.82 20.63 -1.52
CA SER A 206 25.11 20.20 -0.96
C SER A 206 25.29 18.68 -1.01
N ALA A 207 24.26 17.91 -0.66
CA ALA A 207 24.31 16.46 -0.71
C ALA A 207 24.43 15.93 -2.16
N PHE A 208 23.84 16.63 -3.13
CA PHE A 208 23.95 16.31 -4.54
C PHE A 208 25.37 16.51 -5.08
N GLU A 209 26.03 17.61 -4.70
CA GLU A 209 27.44 17.86 -5.02
C GLU A 209 28.34 16.75 -4.46
N GLN A 210 28.08 16.31 -3.22
CA GLN A 210 28.80 15.18 -2.61
C GLN A 210 28.60 13.89 -3.41
N ALA A 211 27.37 13.55 -3.78
CA ALA A 211 27.10 12.38 -4.60
C ALA A 211 27.73 12.47 -6.00
N CYS A 212 27.77 13.66 -6.62
CA CYS A 212 28.46 13.85 -7.90
C CYS A 212 29.96 13.59 -7.77
N ALA A 213 30.60 14.15 -6.72
CA ALA A 213 32.02 13.95 -6.46
C ALA A 213 32.37 12.49 -6.11
N GLU A 214 31.46 11.79 -5.44
CA GLU A 214 31.61 10.35 -5.16
C GLU A 214 31.42 9.51 -6.42
N ALA A 215 30.34 9.72 -7.17
CA ALA A 215 30.06 9.00 -8.41
C ALA A 215 31.20 9.14 -9.43
N GLN A 216 31.77 10.35 -9.58
CA GLN A 216 32.92 10.57 -10.45
C GLN A 216 34.17 9.82 -9.98
N ARG A 217 34.33 9.61 -8.66
CA ARG A 217 35.47 8.87 -8.09
C ARG A 217 35.33 7.37 -8.30
N THR A 218 34.13 6.83 -8.13
CA THR A 218 33.86 5.39 -8.13
C THR A 218 33.43 4.85 -9.49
N CYS A 219 33.16 5.71 -10.49
CA CYS A 219 32.61 5.24 -11.77
C CYS A 219 33.48 4.21 -12.49
N GLY A 220 34.81 4.28 -12.34
CA GLY A 220 35.75 3.32 -12.89
C GLY A 220 35.71 1.94 -12.22
N GLU A 221 35.09 1.83 -11.04
CA GLU A 221 34.96 0.61 -10.23
C GLU A 221 33.62 -0.10 -10.47
N SER A 222 32.84 0.35 -11.46
CA SER A 222 31.54 -0.23 -11.80
C SER A 222 31.66 -1.76 -11.99
N PRO A 223 30.83 -2.58 -11.28
CA PRO A 223 30.85 -4.04 -11.42
C PRO A 223 30.40 -4.50 -12.81
N TYR A 224 29.90 -3.58 -13.64
CA TYR A 224 29.44 -3.84 -15.01
C TYR A 224 30.45 -3.37 -16.07
N ARG A 225 31.67 -2.98 -15.67
CA ARG A 225 32.70 -2.44 -16.56
C ARG A 225 33.01 -3.34 -17.74
N ASP A 226 33.13 -4.66 -17.53
CA ASP A 226 33.43 -5.62 -18.60
C ASP A 226 32.39 -5.62 -19.72
N LEU A 227 31.11 -5.42 -19.37
CA LEU A 227 30.02 -5.31 -20.34
C LEU A 227 30.17 -4.03 -21.19
N TRP A 228 30.60 -2.93 -20.57
CA TRP A 228 30.85 -1.68 -21.25
C TRP A 228 32.05 -1.75 -22.19
N GLU A 229 33.16 -2.35 -21.75
CA GLU A 229 34.37 -2.53 -22.58
C GLU A 229 34.10 -3.43 -23.79
N THR A 230 33.32 -4.51 -23.59
CA THR A 230 32.90 -5.41 -24.67
C THR A 230 32.03 -4.67 -25.71
N ASN A 231 31.06 -3.89 -25.24
CA ASN A 231 30.18 -3.12 -26.12
C ASN A 231 30.94 -2.05 -26.92
N ARG A 232 31.90 -1.38 -26.27
CA ARG A 232 32.74 -0.35 -26.90
C ARG A 232 33.71 -0.92 -27.95
N SER A 233 34.16 -2.17 -27.79
CA SER A 233 35.08 -2.83 -28.74
C SER A 233 34.39 -3.31 -30.01
N ASN A 234 33.06 -3.42 -29.99
CA ASN A 234 32.22 -3.85 -31.11
C ASN A 234 31.57 -2.68 -31.87
N ALA A 235 31.81 -1.44 -31.44
CA ALA A 235 31.27 -0.21 -32.02
C ALA A 235 32.36 0.53 -32.83
#